data_AF-A0A534ZN96-F1
#
_entry.id   AF-A0A534ZN96-F1
#
_cell.length_a   1.000
_cell.length_b   1.000
_cell.length_c   1.000
_cell.angle_alpha   90.00
_cell.angle_beta   90.00
_cell.angle_gamma   90.00
#
_symmetry.space_group_name_H-M   'P 1'
#
loop_
_entity.id
_entity.type
_entity.pdbx_description
1 polymer ?
#
loop_
_entity_poly.entity_id
_entity_poly.type
_entity_poly.pdbx_seq_one_letter_code
_entity_poly.pdbx_strand_id
1 'polypeptide(L)'
;VVGYNVNFGRDRAGTSETLRALGARLGFGVEVVGPVATAGDGEQVSSTRLRALLQAGDMPRARALLGRPYALRGRVVVGDRRGRTLGFPTANLHLRAGLLLPPDGVYAVGVEVDGRAHEGVLNIGVRPTFAGKRRTIEVHLLDFDGDLYRRWLVVKVIERLRGEQAFSGPEALRVAIARDVEQARRVLGGG
;
A
#
# COMPACT_ATOMS: atom_id res chain seq x y z
N VAL A 1 0.85 12.68 -26.70
CA VAL A 1 1.79 11.66 -26.17
C VAL A 1 1.00 10.46 -25.71
N VAL A 2 1.38 9.24 -26.10
CA VAL A 2 0.73 7.97 -25.71
C VAL A 2 1.77 6.88 -25.44
N GLY A 3 1.41 5.85 -24.69
CA GLY A 3 2.26 4.66 -24.54
C GLY A 3 2.23 3.77 -25.77
N TYR A 4 3.30 3.00 -26.00
CA TYR A 4 3.44 2.09 -27.13
C TYR A 4 2.35 1.00 -27.23
N ASN A 5 1.69 0.66 -26.11
CA ASN A 5 0.64 -0.36 -26.03
C ASN A 5 -0.78 0.23 -26.02
N VAL A 6 -0.95 1.47 -26.51
CA VAL A 6 -2.24 2.13 -26.56
C VAL A 6 -3.18 1.41 -27.54
N ASN A 7 -4.38 1.09 -27.07
CA ASN A 7 -5.50 0.75 -27.94
C ASN A 7 -6.74 1.57 -27.56
N PHE A 8 -7.53 1.97 -28.54
CA PHE A 8 -8.73 2.79 -28.34
C PHE A 8 -9.81 2.49 -29.40
N GLY A 9 -10.98 3.11 -29.25
CA GLY A 9 -12.12 2.90 -30.14
C GLY A 9 -12.88 1.59 -29.88
N ARG A 10 -13.86 1.30 -30.72
CA ARG A 10 -14.65 0.07 -30.65
C ARG A 10 -13.73 -1.15 -30.78
N ASP A 11 -13.92 -2.13 -29.90
CA ASP A 11 -13.18 -3.39 -29.87
C ASP A 11 -11.65 -3.24 -29.84
N ARG A 12 -11.15 -2.12 -29.28
CA ARG A 12 -9.70 -1.81 -29.20
C ARG A 12 -9.02 -1.75 -30.57
N ALA A 13 -9.76 -1.49 -31.65
CA ALA A 13 -9.25 -1.54 -33.02
C ALA A 13 -8.27 -0.40 -33.36
N GLY A 14 -8.35 0.74 -32.68
CA GLY A 14 -7.41 1.84 -32.86
C GLY A 14 -6.09 1.57 -32.15
N THR A 15 -4.96 1.84 -32.81
CA THR A 15 -3.59 1.64 -32.30
C THR A 15 -2.78 2.95 -32.32
N SER A 16 -1.51 2.90 -31.89
CA SER A 16 -0.57 4.02 -32.06
C SER A 16 -0.47 4.49 -33.51
N GLU A 17 -0.53 3.58 -34.48
CA GLU A 17 -0.47 3.86 -35.91
C GLU A 17 -1.73 4.58 -36.39
N THR A 18 -2.91 4.14 -35.92
CA THR A 18 -4.17 4.84 -36.16
C THR A 18 -4.11 6.27 -35.63
N LEU A 19 -3.57 6.46 -34.42
CA LEU A 19 -3.38 7.77 -33.80
C LEU A 19 -2.45 8.66 -34.63
N ARG A 20 -1.31 8.14 -35.12
CA ARG A 20 -0.39 8.88 -36.00
C ARG A 20 -1.06 9.32 -37.30
N ALA A 21 -1.81 8.43 -37.95
CA ALA A 21 -2.54 8.75 -39.17
C ALA A 21 -3.62 9.83 -38.94
N LEU A 22 -4.34 9.75 -37.83
CA LEU A 22 -5.30 10.79 -37.42
C LEU A 22 -4.60 12.12 -37.12
N GLY A 23 -3.44 12.09 -36.46
CA GLY A 23 -2.63 13.28 -36.20
C GLY A 23 -2.21 14.00 -37.48
N ALA A 24 -1.71 13.25 -38.47
CA ALA A 24 -1.36 13.79 -39.78
C ALA A 24 -2.56 14.41 -40.50
N ARG A 25 -3.74 13.78 -40.41
CA ARG A 25 -4.98 14.26 -41.05
C ARG A 25 -5.60 15.47 -40.36
N LEU A 26 -5.51 15.54 -39.03
CA LEU A 26 -6.24 16.51 -38.20
C LEU A 26 -5.33 17.62 -37.64
N GLY A 27 -4.04 17.61 -37.94
CA GLY A 27 -3.11 18.69 -37.61
C GLY A 27 -2.53 18.64 -36.19
N PHE A 28 -2.31 17.45 -35.62
CA PHE A 28 -1.65 17.30 -34.31
C PHE A 28 -0.50 16.29 -34.31
N GLY A 29 0.52 16.56 -33.50
CA GLY A 29 1.67 15.67 -33.33
C GLY A 29 1.36 14.47 -32.43
N VAL A 30 1.89 13.30 -32.80
CA VAL A 30 1.80 12.08 -31.99
C VAL A 30 3.19 11.58 -31.63
N GLU A 31 3.48 11.63 -30.34
CA GLU A 31 4.65 11.01 -29.72
C GLU A 31 4.23 9.71 -29.04
N VAL A 32 4.92 8.62 -29.37
CA VAL A 32 4.71 7.30 -28.78
C VAL A 32 5.90 7.00 -27.87
N VAL A 33 5.63 6.89 -26.58
CA VAL A 33 6.63 6.56 -25.56
C VAL A 33 6.79 5.05 -25.51
N GLY A 34 8.04 4.60 -25.67
CA GLY A 34 8.41 3.19 -25.59
C GLY A 34 8.19 2.58 -24.19
N PRO A 35 8.40 1.26 -24.06
CA PRO A 35 8.33 0.60 -22.76
C PRO A 35 9.38 1.18 -21.79
N VAL A 36 8.95 1.47 -20.56
CA VAL A 36 9.84 1.88 -19.47
C VAL A 36 10.27 0.64 -18.68
N ALA A 37 11.56 0.52 -18.41
CA ALA A 37 12.13 -0.55 -17.59
C ALA A 37 12.60 0.01 -16.23
N THR A 38 12.56 -0.82 -15.20
CA THR A 38 13.15 -0.49 -13.90
C THR A 38 14.68 -0.49 -14.00
N ALA A 39 15.33 0.52 -13.43
CA ALA A 39 16.79 0.69 -13.51
C ALA A 39 17.58 -0.45 -12.82
N GLY A 40 16.96 -1.23 -11.93
CA GLY A 40 17.63 -2.29 -11.18
C GLY A 40 17.65 -3.64 -11.90
N ASP A 41 16.49 -4.15 -12.32
CA ASP A 41 16.34 -5.51 -12.89
C ASP A 41 16.09 -5.51 -14.42
N GLY A 42 15.96 -4.33 -15.04
CA GLY A 42 15.67 -4.20 -16.46
C GLY A 42 14.25 -4.66 -16.87
N GLU A 43 13.41 -5.04 -15.90
CA GLU A 43 12.07 -5.54 -16.19
C GLU A 43 11.11 -4.38 -16.51
N GLN A 44 10.12 -4.67 -17.35
CA GLN A 44 9.14 -3.67 -17.76
C GLN A 44 8.26 -3.19 -16.60
N VAL A 45 8.06 -1.88 -16.53
CA VAL A 45 7.08 -1.24 -15.65
C VAL A 45 5.68 -1.45 -16.22
N SER A 46 4.83 -2.19 -15.50
CA SER A 46 3.43 -2.37 -15.88
C SER A 46 2.52 -2.47 -14.66
N SER A 47 1.24 -2.11 -14.83
CA SER A 47 0.24 -2.25 -13.77
C SER A 47 0.02 -3.73 -13.40
N THR A 48 0.09 -4.65 -14.35
CA THR A 48 -0.05 -6.10 -14.09
C THR A 48 1.04 -6.59 -13.15
N ARG A 49 2.30 -6.23 -13.43
CA ARG A 49 3.45 -6.57 -12.61
C ARG A 49 3.34 -5.96 -11.22
N LEU A 50 2.97 -4.68 -11.12
CA LEU A 50 2.75 -4.03 -9.82
C LEU A 50 1.70 -4.78 -8.99
N ARG A 51 0.56 -5.16 -9.58
CA ARG A 51 -0.48 -5.91 -8.87
C ARG A 51 0.03 -7.26 -8.38
N ALA A 52 0.80 -7.98 -9.20
CA ALA A 52 1.40 -9.25 -8.80
C ALA A 52 2.36 -9.09 -7.61
N LEU A 53 3.24 -8.09 -7.63
CA LEU A 53 4.16 -7.79 -6.52
C LEU A 53 3.39 -7.42 -5.24
N LEU A 54 2.38 -6.56 -5.35
CA LEU A 54 1.52 -6.21 -4.21
C LEU A 54 0.79 -7.45 -3.66
N GLN A 55 0.25 -8.31 -4.52
CA GLN A 55 -0.42 -9.55 -4.13
C GLN A 55 0.54 -10.58 -3.50
N ALA A 56 1.81 -10.58 -3.87
CA ALA A 56 2.84 -11.39 -3.21
C ALA A 56 3.32 -10.79 -1.87
N GLY A 57 3.00 -9.52 -1.61
CA GLY A 57 3.51 -8.77 -0.45
C GLY A 57 4.97 -8.32 -0.61
N ASP A 58 5.51 -8.33 -1.83
CA ASP A 58 6.87 -7.86 -2.14
C ASP A 58 6.88 -6.33 -2.28
N MET A 59 6.81 -5.68 -1.12
CA MET A 59 6.76 -4.22 -1.03
C MET A 59 8.04 -3.53 -1.51
N PRO A 60 9.26 -4.05 -1.25
CA PRO A 60 10.49 -3.47 -1.78
C PRO A 60 10.53 -3.45 -3.31
N ARG A 61 10.19 -4.55 -4.00
CA ARG A 61 10.15 -4.55 -5.47
C ARG A 61 9.01 -3.69 -6.02
N ALA A 62 7.85 -3.67 -5.35
CA ALA A 62 6.76 -2.77 -5.72
C ALA A 62 7.18 -1.30 -5.63
N ARG A 63 7.94 -0.92 -4.60
CA ARG A 63 8.54 0.43 -4.43
C ARG A 63 9.51 0.74 -5.56
N ALA A 64 10.40 -0.19 -5.91
CA ALA A 64 11.35 -0.01 -7.02
C ALA A 64 10.63 0.23 -8.35
N LEU A 65 9.55 -0.52 -8.63
CA LEU A 65 8.72 -0.34 -9.82
C LEU A 65 7.97 1.00 -9.83
N LEU A 66 7.44 1.43 -8.69
CA LEU A 66 6.68 2.67 -8.56
C LEU A 66 7.53 3.94 -8.49
N GLY A 67 8.82 3.81 -8.19
CA GLY A 67 9.71 4.92 -7.81
C GLY A 67 9.37 5.55 -6.45
N ARG A 68 8.41 4.98 -5.71
CA ARG A 68 7.97 5.43 -4.39
C ARG A 68 7.26 4.30 -3.64
N PRO A 69 7.15 4.36 -2.30
CA PRO A 69 6.35 3.39 -1.56
C PRO A 69 4.88 3.36 -2.01
N TYR A 70 4.28 2.17 -1.98
CA TYR A 70 2.84 2.05 -2.18
C TYR A 70 2.10 2.68 -1.00
N ALA A 71 1.11 3.55 -1.29
CA ALA A 71 0.46 4.35 -0.27
C ALA A 71 -1.04 4.07 -0.17
N LEU A 72 -1.51 3.88 1.05
CA LEU A 72 -2.92 3.73 1.41
C LEU A 72 -3.40 5.03 2.06
N ARG A 73 -4.49 5.60 1.56
CA ARG A 73 -5.13 6.76 2.19
C ARG A 73 -6.41 6.33 2.91
N GLY A 74 -6.47 6.58 4.21
CA GLY A 74 -7.57 6.13 5.06
C GLY A 74 -8.02 7.18 6.06
N ARG A 75 -9.32 7.14 6.40
CA ARG A 75 -9.85 7.93 7.52
C ARG A 75 -9.83 7.10 8.79
N VAL A 76 -9.36 7.67 9.88
CA VAL A 76 -9.38 7.02 11.19
C VAL A 76 -10.82 6.93 11.69
N VAL A 77 -11.24 5.71 12.02
CA VAL A 77 -12.57 5.40 12.54
C VAL A 77 -12.48 4.76 13.92
N VAL A 78 -13.60 4.76 14.63
CA VAL A 78 -13.71 4.05 15.90
C VAL A 78 -13.62 2.56 15.66
N GLY A 79 -12.74 1.89 16.41
CA GLY A 79 -12.67 0.43 16.52
C GLY A 79 -12.64 0.00 17.97
N ASP A 80 -12.28 -1.26 18.22
CA ASP A 80 -12.42 -1.90 19.53
C ASP A 80 -11.38 -1.47 20.58
N ARG A 81 -10.41 -0.61 20.20
CA ARG A 81 -9.33 -0.07 21.06
C ARG A 81 -8.52 -1.12 21.84
N ARG A 82 -8.52 -2.39 21.41
CA ARG A 82 -7.79 -3.50 22.05
C ARG A 82 -6.28 -3.29 22.11
N GLY A 83 -5.70 -2.61 21.12
CA GLY A 83 -4.27 -2.28 21.15
C GLY A 83 -3.89 -1.47 22.40
N ARG A 84 -4.77 -0.58 22.86
CA ARG A 84 -4.52 0.26 24.05
C ARG A 84 -4.36 -0.58 25.33
N THR A 85 -5.11 -1.67 25.48
CA THR A 85 -4.97 -2.55 26.67
C THR A 85 -3.68 -3.37 26.66
N LEU A 86 -3.04 -3.50 25.51
CA LEU A 86 -1.77 -4.21 25.34
C LEU A 86 -0.54 -3.27 25.36
N GLY A 87 -0.76 -1.96 25.52
CA GLY A 87 0.31 -0.94 25.47
C GLY A 87 0.65 -0.44 24.06
N PHE A 88 -0.09 -0.86 23.03
CA PHE A 88 0.15 -0.51 21.63
C PHE A 88 -1.10 0.13 21.02
N PRO A 89 -1.41 1.41 21.29
CA PRO A 89 -2.62 2.06 20.78
C PRO A 89 -2.65 2.04 19.24
N THR A 90 -3.72 1.49 18.66
CA THR A 90 -3.93 1.41 17.21
C THR A 90 -5.07 2.32 16.74
N ALA A 91 -4.87 2.93 15.56
CA ALA A 91 -5.90 3.63 14.81
C ALA A 91 -6.47 2.69 13.74
N ASN A 92 -7.80 2.52 13.73
CA ASN A 92 -8.48 1.74 12.70
C ASN A 92 -8.71 2.61 11.46
N LEU A 93 -8.35 2.11 10.28
CA LEU A 93 -8.48 2.84 9.02
C LEU A 93 -9.64 2.32 8.20
N HIS A 94 -10.49 3.26 7.76
CA HIS A 94 -11.44 3.04 6.70
C HIS A 94 -10.86 3.54 5.38
N LEU A 95 -10.64 2.62 4.45
CA LEU A 95 -10.13 2.92 3.11
C LEU A 95 -11.27 3.01 2.10
N ARG A 96 -11.00 3.70 0.99
CA ARG A 96 -11.89 3.68 -0.19
C ARG A 96 -11.95 2.27 -0.78
N ALA A 97 -13.11 1.89 -1.28
CA ALA A 97 -13.31 0.63 -1.99
C ALA A 97 -12.46 0.57 -3.28
N GLY A 98 -12.10 -0.64 -3.71
CA GLY A 98 -11.36 -0.89 -4.96
C GLY A 98 -9.84 -0.72 -4.90
N LEU A 99 -9.29 -0.39 -3.72
CA LEU A 99 -7.83 -0.39 -3.52
C LEU A 99 -7.30 -1.83 -3.42
N LEU A 100 -6.22 -2.11 -4.16
CA LEU A 100 -5.50 -3.37 -4.02
C LEU A 100 -4.65 -3.33 -2.75
N LEU A 101 -4.97 -4.21 -1.81
CA LEU A 101 -4.20 -4.37 -0.59
C LEU A 101 -3.22 -5.54 -0.73
N PRO A 102 -2.02 -5.44 -0.11
CA PRO A 102 -1.13 -6.59 -0.02
C PRO A 102 -1.75 -7.69 0.86
N PRO A 103 -1.16 -8.89 0.96
CA PRO A 103 -1.65 -9.99 1.80
C PRO A 103 -1.91 -9.59 3.26
N ASP A 104 -2.68 -10.41 3.97
CA ASP A 104 -2.82 -10.25 5.41
C ASP A 104 -1.47 -10.46 6.11
N GLY A 105 -1.21 -9.64 7.13
CA GLY A 105 0.04 -9.59 7.85
C GLY A 105 0.38 -8.23 8.44
N VAL A 106 1.61 -8.15 8.93
CA VAL A 106 2.16 -6.99 9.61
C VAL A 106 3.25 -6.36 8.75
N TYR A 107 3.24 -5.04 8.66
CA TYR A 107 4.10 -4.26 7.77
C TYR A 107 4.75 -3.09 8.52
N ALA A 108 6.00 -2.80 8.20
CA ALA A 108 6.64 -1.54 8.55
C ALA A 108 6.12 -0.45 7.59
N VAL A 109 5.73 0.69 8.15
CA VAL A 109 5.10 1.77 7.39
C VAL A 109 5.62 3.14 7.80
N GLY A 110 5.72 4.03 6.81
CA GLY A 110 5.73 5.47 7.06
C GLY A 110 4.29 5.98 7.11
N VAL A 111 3.97 6.88 8.03
CA VAL A 111 2.63 7.45 8.20
C VAL A 111 2.71 8.95 8.10
N GLU A 112 1.89 9.56 7.25
CA GLU A 112 1.75 11.00 7.17
C GLU A 112 0.48 11.42 7.92
N VAL A 113 0.65 12.32 8.89
CA VAL A 113 -0.44 12.92 9.67
C VAL A 113 -0.32 14.43 9.56
N ASP A 114 -1.29 15.08 8.92
CA ASP A 114 -1.32 16.54 8.71
C ASP A 114 0.01 17.11 8.17
N GLY A 115 0.60 16.40 7.20
CA GLY A 115 1.86 16.79 6.56
C GLY A 115 3.13 16.42 7.34
N ARG A 116 3.02 15.84 8.54
CA ARG A 116 4.16 15.36 9.34
C ARG A 116 4.38 13.87 9.12
N ALA A 117 5.63 13.49 8.97
CA ALA A 117 6.03 12.09 8.83
C ALA A 117 6.22 11.45 10.21
N HIS A 118 5.70 10.24 10.33
CA HIS A 118 5.81 9.35 11.48
C HIS A 118 6.16 7.95 11.00
N GLU A 119 6.68 7.14 11.90
CA GLU A 119 6.90 5.72 11.68
C GLU A 119 5.76 4.91 12.30
N GLY A 120 5.56 3.69 11.82
CA GLY A 120 4.48 2.86 12.32
C GLY A 120 4.58 1.41 11.93
N VAL A 121 3.67 0.65 12.54
CA VAL A 121 3.36 -0.73 12.20
C VAL A 121 1.93 -0.80 11.70
N LEU A 122 1.72 -1.35 10.51
CA LEU A 122 0.40 -1.60 9.94
C LEU A 122 0.07 -3.08 10.06
N ASN A 123 -1.08 -3.38 10.62
CA ASN A 123 -1.70 -4.70 10.59
C ASN A 123 -2.85 -4.71 9.59
N ILE A 124 -2.78 -5.61 8.62
CA ILE A 124 -3.88 -5.92 7.71
C ILE A 124 -4.32 -7.34 8.05
N GLY A 125 -5.54 -7.49 8.54
CA GLY A 125 -6.00 -8.78 9.01
C GLY A 125 -7.49 -9.00 8.84
N VAL A 126 -7.96 -10.19 9.21
CA VAL A 126 -9.36 -10.57 9.07
C VAL A 126 -10.00 -10.82 10.43
N ARG A 127 -11.08 -10.08 10.72
CA ARG A 127 -11.91 -10.35 11.89
C ARG A 127 -13.09 -11.25 11.54
N PRO A 128 -13.28 -12.36 12.29
CA PRO A 128 -14.55 -13.05 12.33
C PRO A 128 -15.61 -12.13 12.95
N THR A 129 -16.75 -11.96 12.29
CA THR A 129 -17.91 -11.23 12.80
C THR A 129 -19.17 -12.07 12.58
N PHE A 130 -20.24 -11.78 13.31
CA PHE A 130 -21.54 -12.45 13.12
C PHE A 130 -22.10 -12.29 11.70
N ALA A 131 -21.73 -11.22 10.99
CA ALA A 131 -22.13 -10.96 9.61
C ALA A 131 -21.12 -11.48 8.56
N GLY A 132 -20.13 -12.29 8.97
CA GLY A 132 -19.08 -12.84 8.10
C GLY A 132 -17.67 -12.33 8.45
N LYS A 133 -16.74 -12.45 7.51
CA LYS A 133 -15.34 -12.01 7.69
C LYS A 133 -15.17 -10.56 7.23
N ARG A 134 -14.71 -9.67 8.11
CA ARG A 134 -14.40 -8.27 7.76
C ARG A 134 -12.90 -8.04 7.85
N ARG A 135 -12.29 -7.59 6.75
CA ARG A 135 -10.89 -7.17 6.74
C ARG A 135 -10.74 -5.86 7.53
N THR A 136 -9.79 -5.83 8.45
CA THR A 136 -9.44 -4.69 9.30
C THR A 136 -8.05 -4.21 8.99
N ILE A 137 -7.87 -2.90 9.07
CA ILE A 137 -6.61 -2.23 8.79
C ILE A 137 -6.32 -1.34 9.99
N GLU A 138 -5.29 -1.67 10.74
CA GLU A 138 -4.95 -1.01 11.99
C GLU A 138 -3.52 -0.52 11.92
N VAL A 139 -3.29 0.74 12.27
CA VAL A 139 -1.94 1.31 12.31
C VAL A 139 -1.60 1.73 13.73
N HIS A 140 -0.43 1.33 14.20
CA HIS A 140 0.20 1.82 15.43
C HIS A 140 1.31 2.79 15.02
N LEU A 141 1.22 4.05 15.40
CA LEU A 141 2.28 5.03 15.17
C LEU A 141 3.29 4.92 16.30
N LEU A 142 4.57 4.86 15.95
CA LEU A 142 5.67 4.81 16.92
C LEU A 142 5.90 6.20 17.50
N ASP A 143 6.17 6.24 18.81
CA ASP A 143 6.50 7.46 19.57
C ASP A 143 5.50 8.61 19.38
N PHE A 144 4.25 8.27 19.06
CA PHE A 144 3.18 9.22 18.83
C PHE A 144 2.28 9.34 20.07
N ASP A 145 2.13 10.57 20.55
CA ASP A 145 1.12 10.92 21.52
C ASP A 145 0.13 11.92 20.90
N GLY A 146 -1.17 11.67 21.11
CA GLY A 146 -2.24 12.50 20.57
C GLY A 146 -3.44 11.72 20.02
N ASP A 147 -4.44 12.46 19.54
CA ASP A 147 -5.66 11.90 18.99
C ASP A 147 -5.69 11.95 17.45
N LEU A 148 -5.84 10.76 16.85
CA LEU A 148 -5.95 10.55 15.41
C LEU A 148 -7.40 10.41 14.93
N TYR A 149 -8.40 10.36 15.82
CA TYR A 149 -9.79 10.13 15.43
C TYR A 149 -10.27 11.12 14.38
N ARG A 150 -10.97 10.59 13.37
CA ARG A 150 -11.51 11.33 12.22
C ARG A 150 -10.47 11.99 11.31
N ARG A 151 -9.17 11.92 11.63
CA ARG A 151 -8.10 12.41 10.74
C ARG A 151 -7.94 11.50 9.53
N TRP A 152 -7.37 12.07 8.46
CA TRP A 152 -6.95 11.33 7.29
C TRP A 152 -5.46 11.03 7.39
N LEU A 153 -5.11 9.76 7.21
CA LEU A 153 -3.72 9.32 7.20
C LEU A 153 -3.33 8.87 5.79
N VAL A 154 -2.07 9.11 5.43
CA VAL A 154 -1.43 8.45 4.28
C VAL A 154 -0.40 7.46 4.82
N VAL A 155 -0.64 6.18 4.62
CA VAL A 155 0.21 5.08 5.09
C VAL A 155 1.03 4.55 3.92
N LYS A 156 2.32 4.82 3.92
CA LYS A 156 3.33 4.37 2.97
C LYS A 156 3.84 3.01 3.41
N VAL A 157 3.47 1.95 2.70
CA VAL A 157 3.83 0.57 3.04
C VAL A 157 5.25 0.28 2.55
N ILE A 158 6.18 0.01 3.48
CA ILE A 158 7.61 -0.11 3.19
C ILE A 158 8.01 -1.57 3.02
N GLU A 159 7.73 -2.39 4.02
CA GLU A 159 8.18 -3.79 4.06
C GLU A 159 7.16 -4.67 4.80
N ARG A 160 7.03 -5.93 4.37
CA ARG A 160 6.26 -6.93 5.08
C ARG A 160 7.13 -7.58 6.15
N LEU A 161 6.73 -7.47 7.41
CA LEU A 161 7.46 -8.04 8.54
C LEU A 161 7.13 -9.53 8.73
N ARG A 162 5.83 -9.86 8.65
CA ARG A 162 5.33 -11.23 8.77
C ARG A 162 3.90 -11.38 8.25
N GLY A 163 3.44 -12.62 8.08
CA GLY A 163 2.03 -12.94 7.87
C GLY A 163 1.17 -12.90 9.13
N GLU A 164 -0.14 -13.12 8.97
CA GLU A 164 -1.05 -13.36 10.11
C GLU A 164 -0.65 -14.61 10.89
N GLN A 165 -0.79 -14.53 12.20
CA GLN A 165 -0.47 -15.61 13.13
C GLN A 165 -1.53 -15.66 14.24
N ALA A 166 -1.90 -16.88 14.64
CA ALA A 166 -2.71 -17.08 15.83
C ALA A 166 -1.82 -17.05 17.08
N PHE A 167 -2.30 -16.44 18.15
CA PHE A 167 -1.59 -16.38 19.42
C PHE A 167 -2.37 -17.14 20.48
N SER A 168 -1.67 -17.88 21.33
CA SER A 168 -2.25 -18.68 22.41
C SER A 168 -2.85 -17.85 23.55
N GLY A 169 -2.55 -16.55 23.61
CA GLY A 169 -3.12 -15.64 24.59
C GLY A 169 -2.59 -14.20 24.47
N PRO A 170 -3.08 -13.27 25.33
CA PRO A 170 -2.74 -11.85 25.28
C PRO A 170 -1.24 -11.56 25.45
N GLU A 171 -0.53 -12.32 26.29
CA GLU A 171 0.90 -12.10 26.54
C GLU A 171 1.76 -12.49 25.33
N ALA A 172 1.44 -13.62 24.68
CA ALA A 172 2.10 -14.05 23.45
C ALA A 172 1.90 -13.01 22.32
N LEU A 173 0.68 -12.45 22.23
CA LEU A 173 0.38 -11.37 21.30
C LEU A 173 1.18 -10.10 21.63
N ARG A 174 1.27 -9.71 22.90
CA ARG A 174 2.04 -8.54 23.35
C ARG A 174 3.52 -8.65 22.98
N VAL A 175 4.12 -9.82 23.23
CA VAL A 175 5.53 -10.10 22.87
C VAL A 175 5.73 -10.03 21.36
N ALA A 176 4.81 -10.57 20.57
CA ALA A 176 4.89 -10.50 19.12
C ALA A 176 4.80 -9.06 18.60
N ILE A 177 3.86 -8.25 19.11
CA ILE A 177 3.74 -6.84 18.73
C ILE A 177 5.01 -6.06 19.09
N ALA A 178 5.60 -6.31 20.26
CA ALA A 178 6.86 -5.67 20.66
C ALA A 178 8.00 -5.98 19.65
N ARG A 179 8.14 -7.24 19.23
CA ARG A 179 9.11 -7.64 18.20
C ARG A 179 8.82 -7.00 16.84
N ASP A 180 7.55 -6.91 16.46
CA ASP A 180 7.13 -6.26 15.22
C ASP A 180 7.54 -4.77 15.22
N VAL A 181 7.38 -4.08 16.36
CA VAL A 181 7.83 -2.69 16.55
C VAL A 181 9.35 -2.56 16.44
N GLU A 182 10.11 -3.43 17.12
CA GLU A 182 11.57 -3.41 17.04
C GLU A 182 12.09 -3.70 15.62
N GLN A 183 11.44 -4.62 14.90
CA GLN A 183 11.77 -4.89 13.51
C GLN A 183 11.42 -3.70 12.61
N ALA A 184 10.25 -3.08 12.81
CA ALA A 184 9.87 -1.87 12.07
C ALA A 184 10.88 -0.74 12.28
N ARG A 185 11.34 -0.49 13.51
CA ARG A 185 12.39 0.51 13.77
C ARG A 185 13.69 0.23 13.01
N ARG A 186 14.11 -1.04 12.94
CA ARG A 186 15.30 -1.43 12.17
C ARG A 186 15.13 -1.20 10.66
N VAL A 187 13.96 -1.52 10.13
CA VAL A 187 13.62 -1.32 8.71
C VAL A 187 13.53 0.17 8.36
N LEU A 188 12.94 0.98 9.24
CA LEU A 188 12.64 2.39 8.97
C LEU A 188 13.80 3.33 9.33
N GLY A 189 14.57 3.00 10.37
CA GLY A 189 15.73 3.78 10.82
C GLY A 189 17.04 3.47 10.08
N GLY A 190 17.06 2.49 9.18
CA GLY A 190 18.22 2.14 8.36
C GLY A 190 18.41 3.00 7.10
N GLY A 191 18.01 4.28 7.15
CA GLY A 191 18.08 5.23 6.04
C GLY A 191 19.37 6.05 6.02
#